data_AF-A0A943IR66-F1
#
_entry.id   AF-A0A943IR66-F1
#
_cell.length_a   1.000
_cell.length_b   1.000
_cell.length_c   1.000
_cell.angle_alpha   90.00
_cell.angle_beta   90.00
_cell.angle_gamma   90.00
#
_symmetry.space_group_name_H-M   'P 1'
#
loop_
_entity.id
_entity.type
_entity.pdbx_description
1 polymer ?
#
loop_
_entity_poly.entity_id
_entity_poly.type
_entity_poly.pdbx_seq_one_letter_code
_entity_poly.pdbx_strand_id
1 'polypeptide(L)'
;AKLSPERINLLKKLGMRLETVNYNDWNENYALVQNYYEHNGNLEIPVKFKTLNGYEYDENGINLGMWIQNQRQSYKKANLSPERINLLKKLGMRLETVNYNDWNENYALVQNYYEHHGNLEIPVKFKTLNGYEYDENGINLGIWIQNQKQILNSFKLYLNSLDQNALPSKAEINQDFLDVLNYTHKKK
;
A
#
# COMPACT_ATOMS: atom_id res chain seq x y z
N ALA A 1 -47.24 15.96 3.07
CA ALA A 1 -47.04 14.51 3.26
C ALA A 1 -45.53 14.24 3.28
N LYS A 2 -45.01 13.51 4.28
CA LYS A 2 -43.57 13.19 4.39
C LYS A 2 -43.34 11.80 3.80
N LEU A 3 -42.35 11.64 2.92
CA LEU A 3 -41.99 10.35 2.34
C LEU A 3 -41.44 9.43 3.45
N SER A 4 -41.79 8.15 3.43
CA SER A 4 -41.24 7.18 4.39
C SER A 4 -39.77 6.86 4.06
N PRO A 5 -38.94 6.50 5.06
CA PRO A 5 -37.53 6.16 4.86
C PRO A 5 -37.28 5.08 3.80
N GLU A 6 -38.18 4.09 3.71
CA GLU A 6 -38.10 3.02 2.69
C GLU A 6 -38.30 3.55 1.27
N ARG A 7 -39.25 4.48 1.08
CA ARG A 7 -39.50 5.10 -0.23
C ARG A 7 -38.31 5.97 -0.65
N ILE A 8 -37.67 6.66 0.29
CA ILE A 8 -36.45 7.43 0.01
C ILE A 8 -35.32 6.50 -0.47
N ASN A 9 -35.12 5.35 0.19
CA ASN A 9 -34.10 4.38 -0.20
C ASN A 9 -34.36 3.74 -1.57
N LEU A 10 -35.61 3.46 -1.93
CA LEU A 10 -35.95 2.95 -3.25
C LEU A 10 -35.65 3.97 -4.37
N LEU A 11 -35.96 5.25 -4.12
CA LEU A 11 -35.68 6.32 -5.08
C LEU A 11 -34.17 6.59 -5.24
N LYS A 12 -33.40 6.52 -4.14
CA LYS A 12 -31.92 6.55 -4.19
C LYS A 12 -31.36 5.38 -5.01
N LYS A 13 -31.90 4.16 -4.87
CA LYS A 13 -31.49 2.99 -5.66
C LYS A 13 -31.77 3.14 -7.16
N LEU A 14 -32.75 3.97 -7.53
CA LEU A 14 -33.09 4.29 -8.92
C LEU A 14 -32.32 5.50 -9.47
N GLY A 15 -31.30 5.99 -8.75
CA GLY A 15 -30.52 7.15 -9.16
C GLY A 15 -31.27 8.48 -9.07
N MET A 16 -32.43 8.52 -8.39
CA MET A 16 -33.20 9.74 -8.26
C MET A 16 -32.52 10.72 -7.30
N ARG A 17 -32.21 11.91 -7.82
CA ARG A 17 -31.50 12.97 -7.11
C ARG A 17 -32.44 13.69 -6.13
N LEU A 18 -32.22 13.50 -4.83
CA LEU A 18 -33.03 14.12 -3.78
C LEU A 18 -32.40 15.40 -3.18
N GLU A 19 -31.09 15.60 -3.28
CA GLU A 19 -30.40 16.82 -2.82
C GLU A 19 -29.14 17.14 -3.66
N THR A 20 -28.64 18.38 -3.55
CA THR A 20 -27.35 18.83 -4.07
C THR A 20 -26.23 17.97 -3.49
N VAL A 21 -25.56 17.19 -4.34
CA VAL A 21 -24.40 16.36 -3.97
C VAL A 21 -23.39 17.22 -3.21
N ASN A 22 -23.23 16.96 -1.92
CA ASN A 22 -22.21 17.64 -1.14
C ASN A 22 -20.90 16.92 -1.39
N TYR A 23 -20.14 17.39 -2.39
CA TYR A 23 -18.84 16.83 -2.78
C TYR A 23 -17.82 16.67 -1.63
N ASN A 24 -18.08 17.30 -0.48
CA ASN A 24 -17.24 17.28 0.72
C ASN A 24 -17.72 16.33 1.83
N ASP A 25 -18.81 15.59 1.66
CA ASP A 25 -19.21 14.61 2.67
C ASP A 25 -18.29 13.36 2.61
N TRP A 26 -17.50 13.19 3.66
CA TRP A 26 -16.57 12.07 3.78
C TRP A 26 -17.30 10.72 3.80
N ASN A 27 -18.47 10.64 4.43
CA ASN A 27 -19.22 9.39 4.57
C ASN A 27 -19.83 8.95 3.24
N GLU A 28 -20.35 9.88 2.45
CA GLU A 28 -20.88 9.58 1.11
C GLU A 28 -19.77 9.08 0.20
N ASN A 29 -18.62 9.76 0.19
CA ASN A 29 -17.47 9.34 -0.61
C ASN A 29 -16.90 8.00 -0.15
N TYR A 30 -16.85 7.74 1.17
CA TYR A 30 -16.45 6.45 1.71
C TYR A 30 -17.38 5.32 1.23
N ALA A 31 -18.70 5.53 1.23
CA ALA A 31 -19.65 4.55 0.71
C ALA A 31 -19.43 4.24 -0.78
N LEU A 32 -19.06 5.24 -1.59
CA LEU A 32 -18.69 5.01 -3.00
C LEU A 32 -17.42 4.15 -3.14
N VAL A 33 -16.44 4.33 -2.25
CA VAL A 33 -15.24 3.47 -2.21
C VAL A 33 -15.59 2.04 -1.81
N GLN A 34 -16.52 1.85 -0.87
CA GLN A 34 -17.01 0.53 -0.51
C GLN A 34 -17.66 -0.16 -1.71
N ASN A 35 -18.55 0.55 -2.41
CA ASN A 35 -19.20 0.02 -3.62
C ASN A 35 -18.19 -0.34 -4.71
N TYR A 36 -17.15 0.49 -4.91
CA TYR A 36 -16.04 0.15 -5.82
C TYR A 36 -15.38 -1.17 -5.41
N TYR A 37 -15.01 -1.30 -4.14
CA TYR A 37 -14.34 -2.49 -3.62
C TYR A 37 -15.21 -3.75 -3.75
N GLU A 38 -16.50 -3.65 -3.41
CA GLU A 38 -17.45 -4.76 -3.53
C GLU A 38 -17.61 -5.22 -4.99
N HIS A 39 -17.58 -4.30 -5.95
CA HIS A 39 -17.74 -4.61 -7.36
C HIS A 39 -16.43 -5.09 -8.03
N ASN A 40 -15.30 -4.48 -7.70
CA ASN A 40 -14.02 -4.71 -8.38
C ASN A 40 -13.07 -5.63 -7.61
N GLY A 41 -13.31 -5.87 -6.33
CA GLY A 41 -12.45 -6.67 -5.45
C GLY A 41 -11.13 -6.00 -5.04
N ASN A 42 -10.87 -4.77 -5.51
CA ASN A 42 -9.67 -4.00 -5.21
C ASN A 42 -9.99 -2.51 -5.02
N LEU A 43 -8.97 -1.72 -4.66
CA LEU A 43 -9.06 -0.25 -4.48
C LEU A 43 -8.18 0.51 -5.49
N GLU A 44 -7.92 -0.08 -6.66
CA GLU A 44 -7.13 0.52 -7.73
C GLU A 44 -7.97 1.52 -8.52
N ILE A 45 -8.36 2.61 -7.87
CA ILE A 45 -9.21 3.65 -8.45
C ILE A 45 -8.32 4.65 -9.21
N PRO A 46 -8.45 4.80 -10.54
CA PRO A 46 -7.67 5.77 -11.29
C PRO A 46 -7.89 7.20 -10.77
N VAL A 47 -6.84 8.03 -10.73
CA VAL A 47 -6.89 9.40 -10.15
C VAL A 47 -7.98 10.29 -10.76
N LYS A 48 -8.37 10.05 -12.01
CA LYS A 48 -9.40 10.80 -12.73
C LYS A 48 -10.76 10.09 -12.77
N PHE A 49 -10.90 8.94 -12.11
CA PHE A 49 -12.15 8.18 -12.10
C PHE A 49 -13.22 8.95 -11.33
N LYS A 50 -14.34 9.17 -12.01
CA LYS A 50 -15.51 9.83 -11.48
C LYS A 50 -16.68 8.88 -11.51
N THR A 51 -17.50 8.88 -10.46
CA THR A 51 -18.63 7.97 -10.37
C THR A 51 -19.76 8.55 -9.53
N LEU A 52 -20.98 8.11 -9.78
CA LEU A 52 -22.15 8.39 -8.94
C LEU A 52 -22.55 7.19 -8.07
N ASN A 53 -22.24 5.97 -8.50
CA ASN A 53 -22.64 4.73 -7.82
C ASN A 53 -21.48 3.99 -7.17
N GLY A 54 -20.23 4.38 -7.48
CA GLY A 54 -19.02 3.79 -6.92
C GLY A 54 -18.27 2.91 -7.90
N TYR A 55 -18.84 2.48 -9.02
CA TYR A 55 -18.20 1.50 -9.91
C TYR A 55 -18.33 1.81 -11.42
N GLU A 56 -19.33 2.60 -11.83
CA GLU A 56 -19.45 3.08 -13.22
C GLU A 56 -18.87 4.49 -13.37
N TYR A 57 -18.23 4.73 -14.52
CA TYR A 57 -17.74 6.07 -14.84
C TYR A 57 -18.90 7.02 -15.18
N ASP A 58 -18.91 8.21 -14.58
CA ASP A 58 -19.82 9.31 -14.92
C ASP A 58 -19.05 10.63 -14.93
N GLU A 59 -19.11 11.38 -16.02
CA GLU A 59 -18.39 12.66 -16.17
C GLU A 59 -18.81 13.72 -15.13
N ASN A 60 -20.05 13.66 -14.67
CA ASN A 60 -20.64 14.51 -13.63
C ASN A 60 -20.53 13.88 -12.23
N GLY A 61 -19.91 12.71 -12.12
CA GLY A 61 -19.71 11.99 -10.86
C GLY A 61 -18.68 12.64 -9.93
N ILE A 62 -18.65 12.12 -8.70
CA ILE A 62 -17.62 12.47 -7.72
C ILE A 62 -16.30 11.87 -8.16
N ASN A 63 -15.24 12.67 -8.17
CA ASN A 63 -13.89 12.18 -8.46
C ASN A 63 -13.34 11.37 -7.28
N LEU A 64 -13.60 10.07 -7.32
CA LEU A 64 -13.25 9.13 -6.26
C LEU A 64 -11.73 8.92 -6.20
N GLY A 65 -11.05 8.88 -7.35
CA GLY A 65 -9.59 8.76 -7.41
C GLY A 65 -8.86 9.92 -6.72
N MET A 66 -9.29 11.15 -6.98
CA MET A 66 -8.78 12.34 -6.29
C MET A 66 -9.11 12.30 -4.79
N TRP A 67 -10.30 11.83 -4.41
CA TRP A 67 -10.68 11.72 -3.00
C TRP A 67 -9.76 10.77 -2.23
N ILE A 68 -9.42 9.61 -2.80
CA ILE A 68 -8.46 8.64 -2.23
C ILE A 68 -7.09 9.29 -2.03
N GLN A 69 -6.60 9.99 -3.06
CA GLN A 69 -5.31 10.69 -2.99
C GLN A 69 -5.30 11.72 -1.85
N ASN A 70 -6.40 12.46 -1.70
CA ASN A 70 -6.57 13.42 -0.61
C ASN A 70 -6.58 12.75 0.77
N GLN A 71 -7.17 11.55 0.92
CA GLN A 71 -7.11 10.81 2.19
C GLN A 71 -5.67 10.43 2.56
N ARG A 72 -4.88 9.94 1.59
CA ARG A 72 -3.45 9.63 1.79
C ARG A 72 -2.65 10.87 2.18
N GLN A 73 -2.92 12.03 1.57
CA GLN A 73 -2.25 13.28 1.92
C GLN A 73 -2.65 13.80 3.30
N SER A 74 -3.95 13.73 3.64
CA SER A 74 -4.45 14.10 4.97
C SER A 74 -3.87 13.21 6.06
N TYR A 75 -3.69 11.91 5.79
CA TYR A 75 -3.01 11.01 6.71
C TYR A 75 -1.56 11.42 6.97
N LYS A 76 -0.78 11.72 5.92
CA LYS A 76 0.61 12.20 6.06
C LYS A 76 0.73 13.49 6.87
N LYS A 77 -0.26 14.36 6.75
CA LYS A 77 -0.33 15.64 7.50
C LYS A 77 -0.93 15.49 8.89
N ALA A 78 -1.22 14.28 9.36
CA ALA A 78 -1.91 13.99 10.62
C ALA A 78 -3.29 14.70 10.77
N ASN A 79 -3.95 14.98 9.65
CA ASN A 79 -5.25 15.67 9.60
C ASN A 79 -6.44 14.70 9.47
N LEU A 80 -6.19 13.39 9.43
CA LEU A 80 -7.21 12.36 9.31
C LEU A 80 -7.54 11.78 10.69
N SER A 81 -8.82 11.74 11.07
CA SER A 81 -9.21 11.23 12.39
C SER A 81 -8.90 9.73 12.54
N PRO A 82 -8.64 9.24 13.77
CA PRO A 82 -8.38 7.82 14.02
C PRO A 82 -9.51 6.90 13.51
N GLU A 83 -10.76 7.33 13.62
CA GLU A 83 -11.92 6.57 13.15
C GLU A 83 -11.87 6.39 11.63
N ARG A 84 -11.58 7.48 10.90
CA ARG A 84 -11.45 7.47 9.44
C ARG A 84 -10.27 6.62 8.98
N ILE A 85 -9.15 6.70 9.69
CA ILE A 85 -7.98 5.84 9.45
C ILE A 85 -8.37 4.37 9.56
N ASN A 86 -9.06 4.00 10.64
CA ASN A 86 -9.48 2.62 10.87
C ASN A 86 -10.46 2.13 9.79
N LEU A 87 -11.44 2.95 9.41
CA LEU A 87 -12.40 2.63 8.36
C LEU A 87 -11.72 2.38 7.00
N LEU A 88 -10.74 3.21 6.63
CA LEU A 88 -10.00 3.05 5.37
C LEU A 88 -9.09 1.81 5.43
N LYS A 89 -8.36 1.61 6.53
CA LYS A 89 -7.52 0.41 6.74
C LYS A 89 -8.34 -0.88 6.70
N LYS A 90 -9.55 -0.89 7.25
CA LYS A 90 -10.48 -2.03 7.19
C LYS A 90 -10.92 -2.41 5.78
N LEU A 91 -11.00 -1.44 4.87
CA LEU A 91 -11.22 -1.69 3.44
C LEU A 91 -9.94 -2.15 2.72
N GLY A 92 -8.85 -2.39 3.43
CA GLY A 92 -7.56 -2.73 2.84
C GLY A 92 -6.80 -1.52 2.28
N MET A 93 -7.27 -0.29 2.54
CA MET A 93 -6.57 0.90 2.06
C MET A 93 -5.29 1.15 2.86
N ARG A 94 -4.16 1.12 2.17
CA ARG A 94 -2.87 1.52 2.74
C ARG A 94 -2.72 3.04 2.70
N LEU A 95 -2.68 3.64 3.88
CA LEU A 95 -2.53 5.10 4.07
C LEU A 95 -1.08 5.54 4.28
N GLU A 96 -0.24 4.64 4.79
CA GLU A 96 1.16 4.90 5.12
C GLU A 96 1.99 5.06 3.84
N THR A 97 2.91 6.01 3.85
CA THR A 97 4.04 6.00 2.91
C THR A 97 4.87 4.78 3.23
N VAL A 98 4.90 3.85 2.31
CA VAL A 98 5.59 2.61 2.52
C VAL A 98 7.08 2.91 2.73
N ASN A 99 7.61 2.44 3.85
CA ASN A 99 9.03 2.58 4.12
C ASN A 99 9.76 1.60 3.21
N TYR A 100 10.29 2.11 2.10
CA TYR A 100 11.07 1.31 1.15
C TYR A 100 12.21 0.53 1.81
N ASN A 101 12.69 0.96 2.98
CA ASN A 101 13.78 0.33 3.72
C ASN A 101 13.34 -0.69 4.78
N ASP A 102 12.03 -0.96 4.95
CA ASP A 102 11.61 -2.03 5.87
C ASP A 102 11.85 -3.40 5.22
N TRP A 103 12.84 -4.12 5.72
CA TRP A 103 13.23 -5.40 5.16
C TRP A 103 12.12 -6.46 5.29
N ASN A 104 11.42 -6.49 6.43
CA ASN A 104 10.41 -7.52 6.71
C ASN A 104 9.17 -7.34 5.83
N GLU A 105 8.72 -6.09 5.65
CA GLU A 105 7.58 -5.79 4.78
C GLU A 105 7.89 -6.13 3.31
N ASN A 106 9.07 -5.75 2.84
CA ASN A 106 9.49 -6.04 1.47
C ASN A 106 9.63 -7.55 1.24
N TYR A 107 10.20 -8.28 2.20
CA TYR A 107 10.33 -9.73 2.13
C TYR A 107 8.95 -10.40 2.01
N ALA A 108 7.96 -10.00 2.81
CA ALA A 108 6.60 -10.52 2.72
C ALA A 108 5.96 -10.28 1.34
N LEU A 109 6.20 -9.12 0.72
CA LEU A 109 5.71 -8.83 -0.63
C LEU A 109 6.38 -9.70 -1.69
N VAL A 110 7.67 -10.00 -1.54
CA VAL A 110 8.38 -10.95 -2.42
C VAL A 110 7.85 -12.37 -2.25
N GLN A 111 7.54 -12.80 -1.03
CA GLN A 111 6.89 -14.09 -0.78
C GLN A 111 5.55 -14.19 -1.51
N ASN A 112 4.71 -13.16 -1.38
CA ASN A 112 3.43 -13.10 -2.08
C ASN A 112 3.60 -13.13 -3.61
N TYR A 113 4.63 -12.45 -4.15
CA TYR A 113 4.95 -12.53 -5.58
C TYR A 113 5.24 -13.97 -5.99
N TYR A 114 6.09 -14.66 -5.23
CA TYR A 114 6.48 -16.04 -5.52
C TYR A 114 5.31 -17.01 -5.42
N GLU A 115 4.47 -16.88 -4.39
CA GLU A 115 3.28 -17.71 -4.22
C GLU A 115 2.31 -17.56 -5.40
N HIS A 116 2.17 -16.36 -5.94
CA HIS A 116 1.24 -16.07 -7.03
C HIS A 116 1.80 -16.41 -8.42
N HIS A 117 3.09 -16.12 -8.67
CA HIS A 117 3.71 -16.25 -10.00
C HIS A 117 4.60 -17.48 -10.16
N GLY A 118 4.92 -18.16 -9.06
CA GLY A 118 5.78 -19.35 -9.03
C GLY A 118 7.26 -19.07 -9.30
N ASN A 119 7.68 -17.80 -9.36
CA ASN A 119 9.04 -17.38 -9.65
C ASN A 119 9.36 -16.03 -8.99
N LEU A 120 10.63 -15.60 -9.08
CA LEU A 120 11.12 -14.32 -8.55
C LEU A 120 11.64 -13.38 -9.66
N GLU A 121 11.12 -13.53 -10.88
CA GLU A 121 11.45 -12.70 -12.04
C GLU A 121 10.69 -11.37 -12.00
N ILE A 122 10.90 -10.60 -10.93
CA ILE A 122 10.23 -9.33 -10.69
C ILE A 122 10.83 -8.25 -11.61
N PRO A 123 10.03 -7.59 -12.48
CA PRO A 123 10.52 -6.52 -13.34
C PRO A 123 11.08 -5.33 -12.56
N VAL A 124 12.13 -4.68 -13.06
CA VAL A 124 12.83 -3.58 -12.35
C VAL A 124 11.91 -2.42 -11.96
N LYS A 125 10.90 -2.11 -12.77
CA LYS A 125 9.94 -1.02 -12.50
C LYS A 125 8.66 -1.51 -11.80
N PHE A 126 8.61 -2.78 -11.40
CA PHE A 126 7.45 -3.36 -10.76
C PHE A 126 7.24 -2.74 -9.38
N LYS A 127 6.09 -2.10 -9.24
CA LYS A 127 5.65 -1.52 -7.99
C LYS A 127 4.41 -2.27 -7.53
N THR A 128 4.28 -2.54 -6.25
CA THR A 128 3.14 -3.30 -5.74
C THR A 128 2.79 -2.91 -4.31
N LEU A 129 1.51 -3.04 -3.97
CA LEU A 129 1.04 -2.97 -2.59
C LEU A 129 0.82 -4.37 -1.99
N ASN A 130 0.41 -5.36 -2.78
CA ASN A 130 0.05 -6.69 -2.28
C ASN A 130 1.13 -7.75 -2.53
N GLY A 131 2.11 -7.45 -3.37
CA GLY A 131 3.21 -8.34 -3.71
C GLY A 131 3.07 -8.97 -5.08
N TYR A 132 1.91 -8.95 -5.75
CA TYR A 132 1.70 -9.69 -7.00
C TYR A 132 1.01 -8.87 -8.11
N GLU A 133 0.33 -7.77 -7.79
CA GLU A 133 -0.26 -6.82 -8.76
C GLU A 133 0.54 -5.53 -8.86
N TYR A 134 0.49 -4.88 -10.03
CA TYR A 134 1.16 -3.60 -10.26
C TYR A 134 0.33 -2.44 -9.71
N ASP A 135 0.92 -1.61 -8.84
CA ASP A 135 0.32 -0.34 -8.38
C ASP A 135 1.35 0.80 -8.54
N GLU A 136 0.98 1.87 -9.25
CA GLU A 136 1.86 3.03 -9.49
C GLU A 136 2.37 3.70 -8.20
N ASN A 137 1.61 3.57 -7.10
CA ASN A 137 1.88 4.08 -5.76
C ASN A 137 2.48 3.01 -4.84
N GLY A 138 2.67 1.79 -5.32
CA GLY A 138 3.22 0.66 -4.57
C GLY A 138 4.72 0.79 -4.28
N ILE A 139 5.23 -0.11 -3.42
CA ILE A 139 6.68 -0.25 -3.24
C ILE A 139 7.28 -0.74 -4.54
N ASN A 140 8.36 -0.10 -4.99
CA ASN A 140 9.14 -0.61 -6.11
C ASN A 140 9.95 -1.86 -5.72
N LEU A 141 9.25 -3.00 -5.70
CA LEU A 141 9.80 -4.31 -5.34
C LEU A 141 10.90 -4.75 -6.33
N GLY A 142 10.79 -4.31 -7.59
CA GLY A 142 11.80 -4.55 -8.62
C GLY A 142 13.16 -3.95 -8.28
N ILE A 143 13.20 -2.66 -7.93
CA ILE A 143 14.45 -2.01 -7.47
C ILE A 143 14.92 -2.65 -6.15
N TRP A 144 14.01 -2.99 -5.24
CA TRP A 144 14.39 -3.57 -3.96
C TRP A 144 15.15 -4.89 -4.13
N ILE A 145 14.61 -5.83 -4.93
CA ILE A 145 15.29 -7.09 -5.25
C ILE A 145 16.61 -6.88 -5.97
N GLN A 146 16.71 -5.90 -6.88
CA GLN A 146 17.96 -5.59 -7.57
C GLN A 146 19.05 -5.16 -6.57
N ASN A 147 18.70 -4.32 -5.59
CA ASN A 147 19.62 -3.89 -4.54
C ASN A 147 20.06 -5.08 -3.67
N GLN A 148 19.16 -5.99 -3.30
CA GLN A 148 19.52 -7.19 -2.54
C GLN A 148 20.53 -8.08 -3.31
N LYS A 149 20.33 -8.26 -4.63
CA LYS A 149 21.28 -9.00 -5.47
C LYS A 149 22.65 -8.34 -5.53
N GLN A 150 22.70 -7.00 -5.60
CA GLN A 150 23.96 -6.26 -5.57
C GLN A 150 24.69 -6.40 -4.24
N ILE A 151 23.99 -6.30 -3.11
CA ILE A 151 24.56 -6.49 -1.78
C ILE A 151 25.16 -7.89 -1.65
N LEU A 152 24.43 -8.93 -2.06
CA LEU A 152 24.90 -10.31 -2.07
C LEU A 152 26.14 -10.52 -2.94
N ASN A 153 26.16 -9.92 -4.14
CA ASN A 153 27.32 -9.99 -5.03
C ASN A 153 28.54 -9.28 -4.44
N SER A 154 28.37 -8.09 -3.88
CA SER A 154 29.44 -7.36 -3.20
C SER A 154 30.00 -8.14 -2.01
N PHE A 155 29.13 -8.74 -1.20
CA PHE A 155 29.55 -9.59 -0.09
C PHE A 155 30.28 -10.84 -0.55
N LYS A 156 29.81 -11.50 -1.63
CA LYS A 156 30.49 -12.65 -2.22
C LYS A 156 31.88 -12.30 -2.75
N LEU A 157 32.02 -11.17 -3.43
CA LEU A 157 33.32 -10.67 -3.91
C LEU A 157 34.26 -10.35 -2.75
N TYR A 158 33.74 -9.72 -1.70
CA TYR A 158 34.48 -9.45 -0.47
C TYR A 158 34.99 -10.75 0.17
N LEU A 159 34.13 -11.76 0.38
CA LEU A 159 34.54 -13.05 0.93
C LEU A 159 35.60 -13.75 0.07
N ASN A 160 35.50 -13.67 -1.25
CA ASN A 160 36.48 -14.24 -2.17
C ASN A 160 37.82 -13.48 -2.19
N SER A 161 37.84 -12.24 -1.72
CA SER A 161 39.05 -11.41 -1.58
C SER A 161 39.76 -11.58 -0.24
N LEU A 162 39.11 -12.24 0.73
CA LEU A 162 39.72 -12.57 2.03
C LEU A 162 40.57 -13.83 1.88
N ASP A 163 41.81 -13.78 2.38
CA ASP A 163 42.69 -14.94 2.45
C ASP A 163 42.03 -16.02 3.34
N GLN A 164 41.94 -17.27 2.85
CA GLN A 164 41.26 -18.37 3.56
C GLN A 164 41.91 -18.68 4.92
N ASN A 165 43.14 -18.23 5.15
CA ASN A 165 43.88 -18.38 6.41
C ASN A 165 43.65 -17.24 7.42
N ALA A 166 42.84 -16.23 7.08
CA ALA A 166 42.53 -15.07 7.93
C ALA A 166 41.03 -14.99 8.31
N LEU A 167 40.25 -16.04 8.05
CA LEU A 167 38.83 -16.08 8.37
C LEU A 167 38.62 -16.26 9.88
N PRO A 168 37.92 -15.34 10.56
CA PRO A 168 37.39 -15.62 11.88
C PRO A 168 36.39 -16.77 11.76
N SER A 169 36.46 -17.70 12.69
CA SER A 169 35.49 -18.78 12.84
C SER A 169 34.06 -18.25 12.89
N LYS A 170 33.08 -19.09 12.55
CA LYS A 170 31.65 -18.77 12.64
C LYS A 170 31.25 -18.25 14.05
N ALA A 171 32.02 -18.61 15.09
CA ALA A 171 31.83 -18.11 16.44
C ALA A 171 32.30 -16.65 16.61
N GLU A 172 33.45 -16.29 16.01
CA GLU A 172 33.99 -14.93 16.07
C GLU A 172 33.13 -13.94 15.29
N ILE A 173 32.57 -14.35 14.13
CA ILE A 173 31.64 -13.52 13.34
C ILE A 173 30.35 -13.22 14.14
N ASN A 174 29.83 -14.21 14.88
CA ASN A 174 28.65 -14.00 15.72
C ASN A 174 28.94 -13.10 16.91
N GLN A 175 30.14 -13.18 17.49
CA GLN A 175 30.54 -12.35 18.61
C GLN A 175 30.71 -10.88 18.18
N ASP A 176 31.39 -10.62 17.05
CA ASP A 176 31.54 -9.27 16.48
C ASP A 176 30.20 -8.63 16.14
N PHE A 177 29.26 -9.41 15.59
CA PHE A 177 27.91 -8.94 15.28
C PHE A 177 27.14 -8.54 16.54
N LEU A 178 27.23 -9.33 17.62
CA LEU A 178 26.62 -9.01 18.90
C LEU A 178 27.28 -7.79 19.56
N ASP A 179 28.59 -7.62 19.42
CA ASP A 179 29.34 -6.50 19.98
C ASP A 179 28.98 -5.18 19.27
N VAL A 180 28.80 -5.20 17.95
CA VAL A 180 28.31 -4.04 17.17
C VAL A 180 26.90 -3.64 17.61
N LEU A 181 25.99 -4.60 17.80
CA LEU A 181 24.63 -4.33 18.28
C LEU A 181 24.62 -3.78 19.72
N ASN A 182 25.48 -4.30 20.60
CA ASN A 182 25.60 -3.83 21.98
C ASN A 182 26.29 -2.46 22.09
N TYR A 183 27.18 -2.11 21.16
CA TYR A 183 27.83 -0.79 21.11
C TYR A 183 26.83 0.32 20.76
N THR A 184 25.86 0.04 19.88
CA THR A 184 24.78 0.98 19.55
C THR A 184 23.80 1.26 20.69
N HIS A 185 23.73 0.40 21.71
CA HIS A 185 22.86 0.60 22.89
C HIS A 185 23.50 1.38 24.05
N LYS A 186 24.82 1.63 24.02
CA LYS A 186 25.52 2.38 25.09
C LYS A 186 25.64 3.90 24.84
N LYS A 187 25.13 4.41 23.70
CA LYS A 187 24.99 5.86 23.45
C LYS A 187 23.51 6.28 23.47
N LYS A 188 22.91 6.25 24.66
CA LYS A 188 21.80 7.12 25.09
C LYS A 188 21.98 7.43 26.56
#